data_AF-A0A7K0W1X9-F1
#
_entry.id   AF-A0A7K0W1X9-F1
#
_cell.length_a   1.000
_cell.length_b   1.000
_cell.length_c   1.000
_cell.angle_alpha   90.00
_cell.angle_beta   90.00
_cell.angle_gamma   90.00
#
_symmetry.space_group_name_H-M   'P 1'
#
loop_
_entity.id
_entity.type
_entity.pdbx_description
1 polymer ?
#
loop_
_entity_poly.entity_id
_entity_poly.type
_entity_poly.pdbx_seq_one_letter_code
_entity_poly.pdbx_strand_id
1 'polypeptide(L)' 'MTAPANILEVENLQIVARIAGRDYIAIDNVSFNVAQGHARGLVGESGSGKSLTLRAIMG' A
#
# COMPACT_ATOMS: atom_id res chain seq x y z
N MET A 1 -27.23 3.68 -10.88
CA MET A 1 -26.63 3.32 -9.56
C MET A 1 -25.22 3.87 -9.56
N THR A 2 -24.94 4.86 -8.72
CA THR A 2 -23.60 5.49 -8.66
C THR A 2 -22.66 4.55 -7.91
N ALA A 3 -21.47 4.30 -8.44
CA ALA A 3 -20.45 3.55 -7.70
C ALA A 3 -20.13 4.27 -6.38
N PRO A 4 -19.95 3.54 -5.27
CA PRO A 4 -19.60 4.15 -3.99
C PRO A 4 -18.28 4.93 -4.11
N ALA A 5 -18.22 6.10 -3.46
CA ALA A 5 -17.02 6.93 -3.48
C ALA A 5 -15.84 6.21 -2.83
N ASN A 6 -14.63 6.39 -3.38
CA ASN A 6 -13.41 5.89 -2.78
C ASN A 6 -13.06 6.76 -1.55
N ILE A 7 -12.87 6.10 -0.40
CA ILE A 7 -12.44 6.74 0.86
C ILE A 7 -10.91 6.67 1.04
N LEU A 8 -10.25 5.79 0.29
CA LEU A 8 -8.80 5.71 0.18
C LEU A 8 -8.46 5.42 -1.27
N GLU A 9 -7.54 6.20 -1.82
CA GLU A 9 -6.88 5.94 -3.10
C GLU A 9 -5.37 5.97 -2.86
N VAL A 10 -4.72 4.89 -3.29
CA VAL A 10 -3.26 4.75 -3.29
C VAL A 10 -2.87 4.57 -4.74
N GLU A 11 -2.03 5.46 -5.24
CA GLU A 11 -1.55 5.43 -6.62
C GLU A 11 -0.03 5.39 -6.64
N ASN A 12 0.51 4.43 -7.37
CA ASN A 12 1.92 4.28 -7.69
C ASN A 12 2.83 4.36 -6.44
N LEU A 13 2.39 3.74 -5.34
CA LEU A 13 3.14 3.72 -4.10
C LEU A 13 4.47 3.01 -4.33
N GLN A 14 5.56 3.73 -4.11
CA GLN A 14 6.91 3.21 -4.11
C GLN A 14 7.59 3.59 -2.79
N ILE A 15 8.23 2.61 -2.15
CA ILE A 15 8.96 2.83 -0.90
C ILE A 15 10.37 2.28 -1.06
N VAL A 16 11.36 3.14 -0.86
CA VAL A 16 12.77 2.77 -0.85
C VAL A 16 13.22 2.60 0.59
N ALA A 17 13.78 1.43 0.90
CA ALA A 17 14.41 1.14 2.17
C ALA A 17 15.94 1.17 2.00
N ARG A 18 16.63 1.75 2.99
CA ARG A 18 18.09 1.75 3.06
C ARG A 18 18.56 0.59 3.93
N ILE A 19 19.20 -0.42 3.33
CA ILE A 19 19.71 -1.60 4.03
C ILE A 19 21.20 -1.72 3.75
N ALA A 20 22.02 -1.77 4.80
CA ALA A 20 23.48 -1.91 4.70
C ALA A 20 24.13 -0.91 3.71
N GLY A 21 23.65 0.34 3.69
CA GLY A 21 24.18 1.36 2.79
C GLY A 21 23.85 1.15 1.31
N ARG A 22 22.81 0.36 1.00
CA ARG A 22 22.23 0.22 -0.34
C ARG A 22 20.74 0.51 -0.32
N ASP A 23 20.25 1.04 -1.43
CA ASP A 23 18.83 1.34 -1.62
C ASP A 23 18.15 0.11 -2.21
N TYR A 24 17.01 -0.24 -1.65
CA TYR A 24 16.17 -1.34 -2.09
C TYR A 24 14.75 -0.85 -2.24
N ILE A 25 14.14 -1.14 -3.39
CA ILE A 25 12.71 -0.89 -3.59
C ILE A 25 11.95 -1.95 -2.80
N ALA A 26 11.40 -1.55 -1.65
CA ALA A 26 10.69 -2.44 -0.74
C ALA A 26 9.21 -2.57 -1.11
N ILE A 27 8.62 -1.51 -1.67
CA ILE A 27 7.32 -1.52 -2.33
C ILE A 27 7.53 -0.91 -3.71
N ASP A 28 7.07 -1.60 -4.75
CA ASP A 28 7.24 -1.21 -6.14
C ASP A 28 5.87 -1.01 -6.81
N ASN A 29 5.58 0.25 -7.16
CA ASN A 29 4.44 0.67 -7.96
C ASN A 29 3.08 0.02 -7.57
N VAL A 30 2.71 0.09 -6.30
CA VAL A 30 1.44 -0.48 -5.80
C VAL A 30 0.31 0.55 -5.90
N SER A 31 -0.78 0.17 -6.55
CA SER A 31 -2.00 0.99 -6.68
C SER A 31 -3.25 0.22 -6.25
N PHE A 32 -4.06 0.80 -5.38
CA PHE A 32 -5.34 0.24 -4.96
C PHE A 32 -6.27 1.29 -4.34
N ASN A 33 -7.55 0.93 -4.18
CA ASN A 33 -8.54 1.77 -3.53
C ASN A 33 -9.38 1.00 -2.50
N VAL A 34 -10.00 1.77 -1.61
CA VAL A 34 -11.04 1.31 -0.69
C VAL A 34 -12.28 2.17 -0.93
N ALA A 35 -13.35 1.55 -1.39
CA ALA A 35 -14.65 2.20 -1.52
C ALA A 35 -15.35 2.34 -0.15
N GLN A 36 -16.19 3.35 -0.02
CA GLN A 36 -17.02 3.54 1.18
C GLN A 36 -17.81 2.27 1.50
N GLY A 37 -17.83 1.89 2.78
CA GLY A 37 -18.54 0.70 3.25
C GLY A 37 -17.88 -0.65 2.89
N HIS A 38 -16.67 -0.64 2.31
CA HIS A 38 -15.94 -1.87 1.98
C HIS A 38 -14.72 -2.07 2.88
N ALA A 39 -14.45 -3.33 3.22
CA ALA A 39 -13.20 -3.75 3.83
C ALA A 39 -12.31 -4.44 2.78
N ARG A 40 -11.02 -4.11 2.77
CA ARG A 40 -10.00 -4.76 1.92
C ARG A 40 -8.98 -5.43 2.82
N GLY A 41 -8.64 -6.69 2.52
CA GLY A 41 -7.57 -7.41 3.21
C GLY A 41 -6.29 -7.40 2.38
N LEU A 42 -5.17 -7.03 3.00
CA LEU A 42 -3.84 -7.14 2.40
C LEU A 42 -3.14 -8.40 2.95
N VAL A 43 -2.90 -9.38 2.08
CA VAL A 43 -2.35 -10.70 2.44
C VAL A 43 -1.05 -11.00 1.68
N GLY A 44 -0.23 -11.90 2.22
CA GLY A 44 1.07 -12.26 1.65
C GLY A 44 2.05 -12.79 2.72
N GLU A 45 3.21 -13.27 2.27
CA GLU A 45 4.25 -13.84 3.14
C GLU A 45 4.90 -12.81 4.08
N SER A 46 5.56 -13.28 5.14
CA SER A 46 6.36 -12.39 6.00
C SER A 46 7.41 -11.65 5.17
N GLY A 47 7.53 -10.33 5.35
CA GLY A 47 8.48 -9.51 4.58
C GLY A 47 7.96 -8.98 3.25
N SER A 48 6.78 -9.37 2.76
CA SER A 48 6.22 -8.90 1.48
C SER A 48 5.79 -7.43 1.43
N GLY A 49 6.09 -6.65 2.48
CA GLY A 49 5.78 -5.21 2.50
C GLY A 49 4.41 -4.82 3.07
N LYS A 50 3.54 -5.75 3.50
CA LYS A 50 2.18 -5.43 4.01
C LYS A 50 2.16 -4.32 5.07
N SER A 51 2.93 -4.49 6.16
CA SER A 51 2.98 -3.51 7.24
C SER A 51 3.62 -2.20 6.80
N LEU A 52 4.54 -2.25 5.83
CA LEU A 52 5.19 -1.06 5.29
C LEU A 52 4.22 -0.24 4.43
N THR A 53 3.45 -0.89 3.56
CA THR A 53 2.35 -0.28 2.81
C THR A 53 1.33 0.37 3.74
N LEU A 54 0.86 -0.33 4.77
CA LEU A 54 -0.13 0.22 5.71
C LEU A 54 0.43 1.41 6.51
N ARG A 55 1.71 1.36 6.92
CA ARG A 55 2.35 2.49 7.59
C ARG A 55 2.44 3.73 6.69
N ALA A 56 2.81 3.56 5.43
CA ALA A 56 2.89 4.68 4.48
C ALA A 56 1.53 5.37 4.27
N ILE A 57 0.43 4.63 4.39
CA ILE A 57 -0.93 5.17 4.27
C ILE A 57 -1.38 5.91 5.53
N MET A 58 -0.92 5.48 6.71
CA MET A 58 -1.36 6.06 7.99
C MET A 58 -0.67 7.39 8.33
N GLY A 59 0.50 7.68 7.75
CA GLY A 59 1.33 8.85 8.09
C GLY A 59 2.23 8.59 9.28
#